data_AF-A0A3N0ING1-F1
#
_entry.id   AF-A0A3N0ING1-F1
#
_cell.length_a   1.000
_cell.length_b   1.000
_cell.length_c   1.000
_cell.angle_alpha   90.00
_cell.angle_beta   90.00
_cell.angle_gamma   90.00
#
_symmetry.space_group_name_H-M   'P 1'
#
loop_
_entity.id
_entity.type
_entity.pdbx_description
1 polymer ?
#
loop_
_entity_poly.entity_id
_entity_poly.type
_entity_poly.pdbx_seq_one_letter_code
_entity_poly.pdbx_strand_id
1 'polypeptide(L)'
;AVRLDGGAGRSARYAAPSVLQKSRAAIENALLKFHAENPAANGIAKDALRQRCLPRLEAGSFDALLDDAVSRGVAVMGDGAVSHPKAGAGARKLEEQAAAQLAARLADAAGAPPAVSDLIAASGLDATLAHRALGAPEKQGRVRRISTDLCFDTAALAAFEQAVRNRLAAGPATATELKEAMGTSRKYAIPLLEHFDAQGVTRRDGDVRRLNER
;
A
#
# COMPACT_ATOMS: atom_id res chain seq x y z
N ALA A 1 11.39 -21.78 -32.23
CA ALA A 1 11.32 -20.61 -31.33
C ALA A 1 10.33 -20.91 -30.22
N VAL A 2 10.57 -20.40 -29.00
CA VAL A 2 9.65 -20.53 -27.85
C VAL A 2 8.71 -19.33 -27.86
N ARG A 3 7.41 -19.58 -27.69
CA ARG A 3 6.39 -18.53 -27.55
C ARG A 3 6.42 -17.99 -26.12
N LEU A 4 6.47 -16.66 -25.97
CA LEU A 4 6.26 -15.96 -24.71
C LEU A 4 4.84 -15.41 -24.74
N ASP A 5 3.98 -15.96 -23.88
CA ASP A 5 2.61 -15.47 -23.74
C ASP A 5 2.66 -14.14 -22.99
N GLY A 6 2.57 -13.03 -23.72
CA GLY A 6 2.15 -11.79 -23.10
C GLY A 6 0.70 -11.97 -22.66
N GLY A 7 0.38 -11.67 -21.39
CA GLY A 7 -0.98 -11.80 -20.86
C GLY A 7 -2.07 -11.19 -21.77
N ALA A 8 -3.33 -11.53 -21.49
CA ALA A 8 -4.50 -11.24 -22.32
C ALA A 8 -4.44 -9.84 -22.99
N GLY A 9 -4.38 -9.83 -24.33
CA GLY A 9 -4.36 -8.60 -25.16
C GLY A 9 -2.99 -8.15 -25.68
N ARG A 10 -1.89 -8.87 -25.41
CA ARG A 10 -0.54 -8.54 -25.93
C ARG A 10 -0.18 -9.36 -27.18
N SER A 11 0.54 -8.75 -28.12
CA SER A 11 1.07 -9.44 -29.31
C SER A 11 1.96 -10.62 -28.92
N ALA A 12 1.81 -11.76 -29.59
CA ALA A 12 2.63 -12.94 -29.37
C ALA A 12 4.11 -12.65 -29.66
N ARG A 13 4.99 -13.04 -28.73
CA ARG A 13 6.45 -12.84 -28.86
C ARG A 13 7.16 -14.17 -28.94
N TYR A 14 8.27 -14.20 -29.66
CA TYR A 14 9.03 -15.41 -29.91
C TYR A 14 10.52 -15.18 -29.67
N ALA A 15 11.19 -16.14 -29.04
CA ALA A 15 12.63 -16.11 -28.83
C ALA A 15 13.25 -17.49 -29.12
N ALA A 16 14.52 -17.53 -29.49
CA ALA A 16 15.25 -18.80 -29.52
C ALA A 16 15.42 -19.33 -28.07
N PRO A 17 15.36 -20.66 -27.83
CA PRO A 17 15.51 -21.22 -26.49
C PRO A 17 16.79 -20.77 -25.76
N SER A 18 17.90 -20.69 -26.50
CA SER A 18 19.19 -20.24 -25.99
C SER A 18 19.20 -18.75 -25.61
N VAL A 19 18.50 -17.91 -26.37
CA VAL A 19 18.31 -16.48 -26.03
C VAL A 19 17.47 -16.36 -24.78
N LEU A 20 16.35 -17.09 -24.71
CA LEU A 20 15.46 -17.07 -23.54
C LEU A 20 16.17 -17.54 -22.25
N GLN A 21 17.00 -18.58 -22.34
CA GLN A 21 17.83 -19.03 -21.22
C GLN A 21 18.84 -17.95 -20.78
N LYS A 22 19.57 -17.36 -21.73
CA LYS A 22 20.55 -16.29 -21.44
C LYS A 22 19.88 -15.05 -20.82
N SER A 23 18.74 -14.64 -21.36
CA SER A 23 17.99 -13.48 -20.87
C SER A 23 17.44 -13.70 -19.46
N ARG A 24 16.96 -14.91 -19.13
CA ARG A 24 16.56 -15.26 -17.75
C ARG A 24 17.74 -15.22 -16.78
N ALA A 25 18.87 -15.81 -17.15
CA ALA A 25 20.08 -15.76 -16.33
C ALA A 25 20.55 -14.31 -16.11
N ALA A 26 20.41 -13.43 -17.12
CA ALA A 26 20.73 -12.02 -16.98
C ALA A 26 19.81 -11.31 -15.97
N ILE A 27 18.51 -11.61 -15.97
CA ILE A 27 17.55 -11.11 -14.98
C ILE A 27 17.93 -11.59 -13.57
N GLU A 28 18.14 -12.90 -13.41
CA GLU A 28 18.48 -13.50 -12.10
C GLU A 28 19.75 -12.87 -11.51
N ASN A 29 20.82 -12.80 -12.30
CA ASN A 29 22.08 -12.21 -11.87
C ASN A 29 21.95 -10.73 -11.52
N ALA A 30 21.16 -9.97 -12.28
CA ALA A 30 20.92 -8.56 -11.97
C ALA A 30 20.15 -8.38 -10.66
N LEU A 31 19.17 -9.25 -10.37
CA LEU A 31 18.42 -9.23 -9.12
C LEU A 31 19.29 -9.67 -7.93
N LEU A 32 20.11 -10.70 -8.08
CA LEU A 32 21.07 -11.13 -7.05
C LEU A 32 22.04 -10.01 -6.71
N LYS A 33 22.63 -9.38 -7.73
CA LYS A 33 23.55 -8.25 -7.55
C LYS A 33 22.85 -7.05 -6.90
N PHE A 34 21.62 -6.74 -7.31
CA PHE A 34 20.84 -5.66 -6.70
C PHE A 34 20.62 -5.87 -5.20
N HIS A 35 20.25 -7.08 -4.78
CA HIS A 35 20.02 -7.39 -3.36
C HIS A 35 21.31 -7.46 -2.54
N ALA A 36 22.43 -7.86 -3.14
CA ALA A 36 23.74 -7.75 -2.51
C ALA A 36 24.13 -6.30 -2.24
N GLU A 37 23.81 -5.38 -3.16
CA GLU A 37 24.05 -3.94 -3.02
C GLU A 37 23.01 -3.24 -2.13
N ASN A 38 21.78 -3.78 -2.05
CA ASN A 38 20.64 -3.17 -1.36
C ASN A 38 19.88 -4.19 -0.50
N PRO A 39 20.47 -4.72 0.60
CA PRO A 39 19.86 -5.82 1.36
C PRO A 39 18.48 -5.50 1.98
N ALA A 40 18.17 -4.22 2.19
CA ALA A 40 16.91 -3.76 2.77
C ALA A 40 15.84 -3.39 1.71
N ALA A 41 16.17 -3.47 0.42
CA ALA A 41 15.24 -3.14 -0.66
C ALA A 41 14.34 -4.33 -0.97
N ASN A 42 13.04 -4.07 -1.18
CA ASN A 42 12.09 -5.13 -1.53
C ASN A 42 12.17 -5.57 -2.99
N GLY A 43 12.78 -4.75 -3.84
CA GLY A 43 12.99 -5.03 -5.24
C GLY A 43 13.43 -3.78 -5.99
N ILE A 44 13.61 -3.95 -7.29
CA ILE A 44 14.00 -2.90 -8.24
C ILE A 44 12.82 -2.62 -9.17
N ALA A 45 12.63 -1.35 -9.55
CA ALA A 45 11.61 -0.99 -10.53
C ALA A 45 11.82 -1.74 -11.85
N LYS A 46 10.73 -2.17 -12.49
CA LYS A 46 10.78 -2.99 -13.71
C LYS A 46 11.65 -2.39 -14.81
N ASP A 47 11.51 -1.10 -15.08
CA ASP A 47 12.30 -0.44 -16.13
C ASP A 47 13.78 -0.30 -15.74
N ALA A 48 14.07 -0.01 -14.47
CA ALA A 48 15.45 0.02 -13.97
C ALA A 48 16.13 -1.36 -14.08
N LEU A 49 15.40 -2.45 -13.80
CA LEU A 49 15.90 -3.81 -14.02
C LEU A 49 16.19 -4.07 -15.50
N ARG A 50 15.27 -3.67 -16.40
CA ARG A 50 15.46 -3.79 -17.85
C ARG A 50 16.72 -3.08 -18.30
N GLN A 51 16.91 -1.82 -17.89
CA GLN A 51 18.11 -1.04 -18.24
C GLN A 51 19.40 -1.69 -17.69
N ARG A 52 19.32 -2.33 -16.52
CA ARG A 52 20.46 -2.98 -15.88
C ARG A 52 20.89 -4.28 -16.55
N CYS A 53 19.96 -5.09 -17.07
CA CYS A 53 20.27 -6.42 -17.60
C CYS A 53 20.12 -6.55 -19.13
N LEU A 54 19.18 -5.82 -19.74
CA LEU A 54 18.79 -5.95 -21.15
C LEU A 54 18.39 -4.58 -21.74
N PRO A 55 19.28 -3.56 -21.75
CA PRO A 55 18.93 -2.18 -22.10
C PRO A 55 18.42 -2.01 -23.54
N ARG A 56 18.84 -2.88 -24.46
CA ARG A 56 18.42 -2.87 -25.87
C ARG A 56 17.08 -3.55 -26.11
N LEU A 57 16.52 -4.25 -25.11
CA LEU A 57 15.24 -4.92 -25.24
C LEU A 57 14.11 -3.90 -25.04
N GLU A 58 13.17 -3.86 -25.98
CA GLU A 58 11.97 -3.04 -25.85
C GLU A 58 11.14 -3.43 -24.63
N ALA A 59 10.44 -2.46 -24.04
CA ALA A 59 9.70 -2.64 -22.79
C ALA A 59 8.69 -3.80 -22.85
N GLY A 60 7.92 -3.90 -23.92
CA GLY A 60 6.95 -4.98 -24.04
C GLY A 60 7.57 -6.38 -24.18
N SER A 61 8.78 -6.47 -24.75
CA SER A 61 9.49 -7.76 -24.88
C SER A 61 10.09 -8.16 -23.53
N PHE A 62 10.56 -7.17 -22.79
CA PHE A 62 10.99 -7.37 -21.42
C PHE A 62 9.84 -7.79 -20.51
N ASP A 63 8.64 -7.23 -20.69
CA ASP A 63 7.45 -7.64 -19.94
C ASP A 63 7.14 -9.13 -20.14
N ALA A 64 7.09 -9.60 -21.38
CA ALA A 64 6.82 -11.02 -21.65
C ALA A 64 7.93 -11.95 -21.14
N LEU A 65 9.19 -11.50 -21.19
CA LEU A 65 10.33 -12.22 -20.62
C LEU A 65 10.25 -12.28 -19.08
N LEU A 66 9.83 -11.19 -18.46
CA LEU A 66 9.69 -11.10 -17.01
C LEU A 66 8.53 -11.98 -16.52
N ASP A 67 7.41 -12.00 -17.26
CA ASP A 67 6.29 -12.92 -17.01
C ASP A 67 6.77 -14.39 -17.06
N ASP A 68 7.57 -14.78 -18.06
CA ASP A 68 8.20 -16.12 -18.10
C ASP A 68 9.14 -16.35 -16.91
N ALA A 69 10.01 -15.40 -16.58
CA ALA A 69 10.91 -15.51 -15.42
C ALA A 69 10.15 -15.70 -14.10
N VAL A 70 9.01 -15.01 -13.92
CA VAL A 70 8.13 -15.18 -12.75
C VAL A 70 7.47 -16.55 -12.75
N SER A 71 6.92 -17.00 -13.88
CA SER A 71 6.30 -18.33 -14.00
C SER A 71 7.27 -19.48 -13.68
N ARG A 72 8.57 -19.26 -13.91
CA ARG A 72 9.66 -20.20 -13.65
C ARG A 72 10.23 -20.07 -12.23
N GLY A 73 9.76 -19.12 -11.43
CA GLY A 73 10.25 -18.88 -10.07
C GLY A 73 11.64 -18.25 -10.01
N VAL A 74 12.10 -17.58 -11.07
CA VAL A 74 13.38 -16.85 -11.11
C VAL A 74 13.24 -15.44 -10.52
N ALA A 75 12.06 -14.84 -10.66
CA ALA A 75 11.72 -13.52 -10.15
C ALA A 75 10.36 -13.54 -9.46
N VAL A 76 10.13 -12.59 -8.55
CA VAL A 76 8.81 -12.27 -8.01
C VAL A 76 8.49 -10.81 -8.30
N MET A 77 7.22 -10.51 -8.58
CA MET A 77 6.73 -9.15 -8.77
C MET A 77 5.76 -8.80 -7.64
N GLY A 78 5.88 -7.61 -7.09
CA GLY A 78 5.00 -7.09 -6.03
C GLY A 78 5.18 -5.58 -5.89
N ASP A 79 4.07 -4.87 -5.68
CA ASP A 79 4.08 -3.41 -5.45
C ASP A 79 4.86 -2.58 -6.48
N GLY A 80 4.84 -3.00 -7.75
CA GLY A 80 5.54 -2.31 -8.85
C GLY A 80 7.06 -2.58 -8.90
N ALA A 81 7.57 -3.43 -8.03
CA ALA A 81 8.97 -3.84 -7.98
C ALA A 81 9.15 -5.32 -8.37
N VAL A 82 10.35 -5.63 -8.86
CA VAL A 82 10.80 -6.97 -9.22
C VAL A 82 11.92 -7.38 -8.26
N SER A 83 11.87 -8.61 -7.77
CA SER A 83 12.77 -9.08 -6.72
C SER A 83 13.21 -10.52 -6.96
N HIS A 84 14.41 -10.87 -6.48
CA HIS A 84 14.80 -12.27 -6.43
C HIS A 84 13.98 -13.00 -5.33
N PRO A 85 13.46 -14.21 -5.59
CA PRO A 85 12.63 -14.95 -4.62
C PRO A 85 13.37 -15.21 -3.31
N LYS A 86 14.61 -15.68 -3.36
CA LYS A 86 15.43 -15.97 -2.16
C LYS A 86 16.14 -14.75 -1.58
N ALA A 87 16.99 -14.07 -2.36
CA ALA A 87 17.77 -12.93 -1.86
C ALA A 87 16.91 -11.77 -1.33
N GLY A 88 15.74 -11.49 -1.91
CA GLY A 88 14.83 -10.46 -1.41
C GLY A 88 13.84 -10.93 -0.33
N ALA A 89 13.86 -12.21 0.06
CA ALA A 89 12.85 -12.75 0.99
C ALA A 89 12.93 -12.11 2.38
N GLY A 90 14.14 -11.83 2.87
CA GLY A 90 14.35 -11.22 4.17
C GLY A 90 13.73 -9.82 4.27
N ALA A 91 14.01 -8.95 3.30
CA ALA A 91 13.46 -7.60 3.24
C ALA A 91 11.92 -7.61 3.18
N ARG A 92 11.34 -8.46 2.33
CA ARG A 92 9.88 -8.59 2.20
C ARG A 92 9.23 -9.09 3.50
N LYS A 93 9.82 -10.10 4.14
CA LYS A 93 9.33 -10.61 5.42
C LYS A 93 9.40 -9.56 6.52
N LEU A 94 10.48 -8.77 6.55
CA LEU A 94 10.63 -7.69 7.52
C LEU A 94 9.56 -6.61 7.33
N GLU A 95 9.28 -6.23 6.08
CA GLU A 95 8.21 -5.29 5.76
C GLU A 95 6.82 -5.85 6.11
N GLU A 96 6.54 -7.11 5.80
CA GLU A 96 5.27 -7.76 6.15
C GLU A 96 5.06 -7.78 7.67
N GLN A 97 6.11 -8.07 8.44
CA GLN A 97 6.08 -8.03 9.90
C GLN A 97 5.86 -6.61 10.42
N ALA A 98 6.55 -5.62 9.85
CA ALA A 98 6.35 -4.21 10.17
C ALA A 98 4.91 -3.76 9.86
N ALA A 99 4.36 -4.16 8.72
CA ALA A 99 3.00 -3.84 8.30
C ALA A 99 1.97 -4.42 9.29
N ALA A 100 2.16 -5.67 9.69
CA ALA A 100 1.31 -6.32 10.69
C ALA A 100 1.40 -5.62 12.05
N GLN A 101 2.60 -5.26 12.50
CA GLN A 101 2.83 -4.57 13.76
C GLN A 101 2.16 -3.18 13.79
N LEU A 102 2.32 -2.39 12.72
CA LEU A 102 1.75 -1.04 12.64
C LEU A 102 0.21 -1.09 12.56
N ALA A 103 -0.35 -2.03 11.79
CA ALA A 103 -1.80 -2.23 11.72
C ALA A 103 -2.38 -2.66 13.08
N ALA A 104 -1.71 -3.57 13.81
CA ALA A 104 -2.14 -3.98 15.14
C ALA A 104 -2.16 -2.80 16.12
N ARG A 105 -1.12 -1.97 16.14
CA ARG A 105 -1.07 -0.76 16.98
C ARG A 105 -2.19 0.23 16.68
N LEU A 106 -2.56 0.39 15.42
CA LEU A 106 -3.67 1.25 15.02
C LEU A 106 -5.03 0.69 15.47
N ALA A 107 -5.21 -0.64 15.43
CA ALA A 107 -6.40 -1.29 15.96
C ALA A 107 -6.47 -1.17 17.49
N ASP A 108 -5.36 -1.40 18.20
CA ASP A 108 -5.27 -1.30 19.66
C ASP A 108 -5.52 0.13 20.18
N ALA A 109 -5.28 1.14 19.34
CA ALA A 109 -5.57 2.53 19.68
C ALA A 109 -7.07 2.86 19.75
N ALA A 110 -7.96 1.93 19.37
CA ALA A 110 -9.41 2.02 19.55
C ALA A 110 -10.03 3.36 19.11
N GLY A 111 -9.60 3.89 17.96
CA GLY A 111 -10.10 5.15 17.41
C GLY A 111 -9.48 6.42 18.00
N ALA A 112 -8.39 6.28 18.78
CA ALA A 112 -7.55 7.38 19.24
C ALA A 112 -6.09 7.18 18.82
N PRO A 113 -5.80 7.03 17.50
CA PRO A 113 -4.45 6.71 17.03
C PRO A 113 -3.45 7.82 17.37
N PRO A 114 -2.18 7.46 17.66
CA PRO A 114 -1.10 8.43 17.70
C PRO A 114 -0.92 9.09 16.32
N ALA A 115 -0.20 10.21 16.25
CA ALA A 115 0.18 10.76 14.97
C ALA A 115 1.04 9.75 14.19
N VAL A 116 0.98 9.76 12.85
CA VAL A 116 1.75 8.82 12.01
C VAL A 116 3.25 8.91 12.32
N SER A 117 3.78 10.12 12.57
CA SER A 117 5.17 10.32 13.01
C SER A 117 5.48 9.60 14.33
N ASP A 118 4.58 9.70 15.31
CA ASP A 118 4.76 9.11 16.63
C ASP A 118 4.58 7.59 16.59
N LEU A 119 3.66 7.10 15.76
CA LEU A 119 3.48 5.67 15.49
C LEU A 119 4.78 5.07 14.94
N ILE A 120 5.41 5.75 13.97
CA ILE A 120 6.68 5.36 13.38
C ILE A 120 7.80 5.43 14.42
N ALA A 121 7.92 6.55 15.14
CA ALA A 121 8.96 6.72 16.16
C ALA A 121 8.87 5.65 17.26
N ALA A 122 7.67 5.33 17.72
CA ALA A 122 7.45 4.31 18.74
C ALA A 122 7.62 2.87 18.22
N SER A 123 7.66 2.64 16.90
CA SER A 123 7.76 1.30 16.32
C SER A 123 9.17 0.71 16.43
N GLY A 124 10.19 1.57 16.57
CA GLY A 124 11.60 1.17 16.51
C GLY A 124 12.07 0.76 15.12
N LEU A 125 11.22 0.93 14.09
CA LEU A 125 11.55 0.65 12.70
C LEU A 125 12.29 1.83 12.07
N ASP A 126 13.10 1.54 11.06
CA ASP A 126 13.57 2.58 10.14
C ASP A 126 12.38 3.33 9.52
N ALA A 127 12.48 4.65 9.41
CA ALA A 127 11.36 5.48 8.95
C ALA A 127 10.94 5.14 7.51
N THR A 128 11.90 4.84 6.62
CA THR A 128 11.61 4.47 5.23
C THR A 128 10.88 3.14 5.17
N LEU A 129 11.33 2.15 5.97
CA LEU A 129 10.64 0.87 6.12
C LEU A 129 9.23 1.06 6.68
N ALA A 130 9.05 1.84 7.74
CA ALA A 130 7.76 2.02 8.39
C ALA A 130 6.74 2.71 7.47
N HIS A 131 7.14 3.76 6.75
CA HIS A 131 6.29 4.41 5.76
C HIS A 131 5.87 3.47 4.64
N ARG A 132 6.80 2.64 4.15
CA ARG A 132 6.51 1.65 3.10
C ARG A 132 5.59 0.54 3.61
N ALA A 133 5.84 0.07 4.83
CA ALA A 133 5.05 -0.96 5.50
C ALA A 133 3.60 -0.54 5.77
N LEU A 134 3.32 0.76 5.99
CA LEU A 134 1.94 1.28 6.07
C LEU A 134 1.17 1.17 4.75
N GLY A 135 1.86 1.11 3.60
CA GLY A 135 1.21 1.03 2.30
C GLY A 135 0.42 -0.27 2.09
N ALA A 136 0.90 -1.40 2.63
CA ALA A 136 0.23 -2.69 2.51
C ALA A 136 -1.15 -2.72 3.21
N PRO A 137 -1.30 -2.39 4.50
CA PRO A 137 -2.61 -2.36 5.16
C PRO A 137 -3.53 -1.27 4.60
N GLU A 138 -2.99 -0.16 4.08
CA GLU A 138 -3.79 0.86 3.37
C GLU A 138 -4.40 0.29 2.08
N LYS A 139 -3.60 -0.39 1.25
CA LYS A 139 -4.09 -1.06 0.02
C LYS A 139 -5.09 -2.18 0.32
N GLN A 140 -4.90 -2.88 1.42
CA GLN A 140 -5.80 -3.94 1.88
C GLN A 140 -7.09 -3.39 2.52
N GLY A 141 -7.19 -2.07 2.72
CA GLY A 141 -8.34 -1.44 3.37
C GLY A 141 -8.47 -1.78 4.87
N ARG A 142 -7.39 -2.20 5.51
CA ARG A 142 -7.34 -2.46 6.97
C ARG A 142 -7.17 -1.18 7.76
N VAL A 143 -6.45 -0.22 7.19
CA VAL A 143 -6.25 1.10 7.77
C VAL A 143 -6.58 2.17 6.74
N ARG A 144 -7.01 3.34 7.21
CA ARG A 144 -7.34 4.49 6.38
C ARG A 144 -6.67 5.74 6.91
N ARG A 145 -5.90 6.38 6.04
CA ARG A 145 -5.38 7.72 6.29
C ARG A 145 -6.45 8.76 6.02
N ILE A 146 -6.74 9.60 7.01
CA ILE A 146 -7.75 10.67 6.88
C ILE A 146 -7.11 12.07 6.76
N SER A 147 -5.85 12.22 7.20
CA SER A 147 -5.03 13.42 7.04
C SER A 147 -3.55 13.05 6.93
N THR A 148 -2.65 14.00 6.75
CA THR A 148 -1.20 13.74 6.76
C THR A 148 -0.73 13.06 8.05
N ASP A 149 -1.40 13.41 9.16
CA ASP A 149 -0.94 13.08 10.51
C ASP A 149 -1.73 11.93 11.13
N LEU A 150 -2.94 11.63 10.63
CA LEU A 150 -3.82 10.63 11.23
C LEU A 150 -4.13 9.48 10.26
N CYS A 151 -3.83 8.28 10.72
CA CYS A 151 -4.24 7.01 10.12
C CYS A 151 -5.04 6.22 11.16
N PHE A 152 -6.18 5.69 10.76
CA PHE A 152 -7.09 4.95 11.63
C PHE A 152 -7.17 3.51 11.18
N ASP A 153 -7.42 2.59 12.11
CA ASP A 153 -8.01 1.32 11.78
C ASP A 153 -9.38 1.52 11.11
N THR A 154 -9.67 0.74 10.07
CA THR A 154 -10.88 0.93 9.26
C THR A 154 -12.16 0.57 10.04
N ALA A 155 -12.11 -0.39 10.97
CA ALA A 155 -13.28 -0.72 11.79
C ALA A 155 -13.59 0.40 12.79
N ALA A 156 -12.57 1.01 13.39
CA ALA A 156 -12.75 2.18 14.25
C ALA A 156 -13.36 3.37 13.47
N LEU A 157 -12.87 3.63 12.25
CA LEU A 157 -13.41 4.69 11.40
C LEU A 157 -14.89 4.45 11.03
N ALA A 158 -15.25 3.20 10.71
CA ALA A 158 -16.62 2.81 10.41
C ALA A 158 -17.55 2.99 11.63
N ALA A 159 -17.08 2.68 12.84
CA ALA A 159 -17.83 2.90 14.06
C ALA A 159 -18.13 4.38 14.30
N PHE A 160 -17.15 5.27 14.07
CA PHE A 160 -17.36 6.71 14.13
C PHE A 160 -18.35 7.20 13.07
N GLU A 161 -18.24 6.72 11.84
CA GLU A 161 -19.19 7.08 10.78
C GLU A 161 -20.61 6.67 11.18
N GLN A 162 -20.80 5.47 11.70
CA GLN A 162 -22.10 4.98 12.14
C GLN A 162 -22.66 5.81 13.30
N ALA A 163 -21.83 6.18 14.27
CA ALA A 163 -22.24 7.03 15.38
C ALA A 163 -22.71 8.42 14.90
N VAL A 164 -21.98 9.02 13.95
CA VAL A 164 -22.37 10.28 13.29
C VAL A 164 -23.69 10.12 12.54
N ARG A 165 -23.85 9.06 11.75
CA ARG A 165 -25.09 8.79 11.01
C ARG A 165 -26.28 8.62 11.94
N ASN A 166 -26.13 7.84 13.01
CA ASN A 166 -27.16 7.64 14.01
C ASN A 166 -27.58 8.96 14.68
N ARG A 167 -26.60 9.80 15.04
CA ARG A 167 -26.90 11.11 15.65
C ARG A 167 -27.62 12.04 14.66
N LEU A 168 -27.21 12.05 13.40
CA LEU A 168 -27.79 12.94 12.39
C LEU A 168 -29.13 12.46 11.83
N ALA A 169 -29.51 11.19 12.05
CA ALA A 169 -30.85 10.69 11.74
C ALA A 169 -31.95 11.44 12.52
N ALA A 170 -31.62 12.01 13.68
CA ALA A 170 -32.52 12.87 14.46
C ALA A 170 -32.53 14.34 14.01
N GLY A 171 -31.76 14.70 12.97
CA GLY A 171 -31.65 16.05 12.44
C GLY A 171 -30.23 16.64 12.55
N PRO A 172 -30.05 17.90 12.12
CA PRO A 172 -28.76 18.57 12.12
C PRO A 172 -28.12 18.62 13.51
N ALA A 173 -26.79 18.47 13.58
CA ALA A 173 -26.06 18.48 14.84
C ALA A 173 -24.76 19.29 14.74
N THR A 174 -24.40 19.95 15.83
CA THR A 174 -23.14 20.69 15.97
C THR A 174 -21.93 19.74 16.03
N ALA A 175 -20.73 20.28 15.79
CA ALA A 175 -19.50 19.49 15.96
C ALA A 175 -19.33 18.94 17.39
N THR A 176 -19.81 19.65 18.41
CA THR A 176 -19.76 19.22 19.81
C THR A 176 -20.63 17.99 20.07
N GLU A 177 -21.87 18.00 19.56
CA GLU A 177 -22.79 16.87 19.69
C GLU A 177 -22.30 15.64 18.92
N LEU A 178 -21.70 15.84 17.73
CA LEU A 178 -21.13 14.73 16.96
C LEU A 178 -19.86 14.16 17.61
N LYS A 179 -19.03 15.01 18.22
CA LYS A 179 -17.91 14.58 19.06
C LYS A 179 -18.39 13.69 20.21
N GLU A 180 -19.48 14.09 20.89
CA GLU A 180 -20.10 13.29 21.96
C GLU A 180 -20.68 11.98 21.46
N ALA A 181 -21.39 12.00 20.33
CA ALA A 181 -21.93 10.79 19.71
C ALA A 181 -20.82 9.79 19.32
N MET A 182 -19.70 10.27 18.79
CA MET A 182 -18.53 9.43 18.49
C MET A 182 -17.77 8.97 19.74
N GLY A 183 -18.01 9.56 20.91
CA GLY A 183 -17.26 9.23 22.13
C GLY A 183 -15.76 9.55 22.02
N THR A 184 -15.38 10.55 21.22
CA THR A 184 -13.96 10.86 20.93
C THR A 184 -13.55 12.24 21.45
N SER A 185 -12.26 12.53 21.40
CA SER A 185 -11.73 13.85 21.81
C SER A 185 -11.84 14.88 20.68
N ARG A 186 -11.76 16.17 21.02
CA ARG A 186 -11.75 17.26 20.02
C ARG A 186 -10.60 17.12 19.01
N LYS A 187 -9.46 16.54 19.43
CA LYS A 187 -8.30 16.27 18.56
C LYS A 187 -8.69 15.42 17.35
N TYR A 188 -9.58 14.44 17.53
CA TYR A 188 -9.99 13.52 16.47
C TYR A 188 -11.30 13.93 15.81
N ALA A 189 -12.22 14.55 16.55
CA ALA A 189 -13.55 14.87 16.05
C ALA A 189 -13.55 15.77 14.82
N ILE A 190 -12.74 16.85 14.80
CA ILE A 190 -12.72 17.77 13.66
C ILE A 190 -12.17 17.09 12.39
N PRO A 191 -10.98 16.44 12.42
CA PRO A 191 -10.48 15.70 11.26
C PRO A 191 -11.42 14.59 10.78
N LEU A 192 -12.07 13.87 11.70
CA LEU A 192 -13.05 12.83 11.33
C LEU A 192 -14.26 13.43 10.59
N LEU A 193 -14.80 14.54 11.11
CA LEU A 193 -15.93 15.22 10.48
C LEU A 193 -15.56 15.81 9.11
N GLU A 194 -14.37 16.38 8.97
CA GLU A 194 -13.85 16.85 7.67
C GLU A 194 -13.66 15.69 6.69
N HIS A 195 -13.18 14.54 7.16
CA HIS A 195 -13.08 13.33 6.36
C HIS A 195 -14.47 12.85 5.90
N PHE A 196 -15.46 12.81 6.78
CA PHE A 196 -16.84 12.42 6.44
C PHE A 196 -17.50 13.42 5.49
N ASP A 197 -17.20 14.72 5.62
CA ASP A 197 -17.63 15.74 4.67
C ASP A 197 -17.01 15.48 3.27
N ALA A 198 -15.71 15.18 3.22
CA ALA A 198 -15.00 14.87 1.97
C ALA A 198 -15.46 13.55 1.30
N GLN A 199 -15.89 12.57 2.10
CA GLN A 199 -16.50 11.32 1.60
C GLN A 199 -17.97 11.50 1.21
N GLY A 200 -18.55 12.69 1.41
CA GLY A 200 -19.96 12.97 1.13
C GLY A 200 -20.92 12.23 2.05
N VAL A 201 -20.47 11.84 3.25
CA VAL A 201 -21.31 11.26 4.31
C VAL A 201 -22.10 12.35 5.01
N THR A 202 -21.42 13.45 5.33
CA THR A 202 -22.01 14.63 5.95
C THR A 202 -21.81 15.87 5.08
N ARG A 203 -22.58 16.91 5.37
CA ARG A 203 -22.39 18.25 4.82
C ARG A 203 -22.46 19.28 5.92
N ARG A 204 -21.47 20.17 5.98
CA ARG A 204 -21.47 21.33 6.88
C ARG A 204 -22.39 22.42 6.35
N ASP A 205 -23.26 22.91 7.22
CA ASP A 205 -24.16 24.06 6.99
C ASP A 205 -24.08 24.99 8.21
N GLY A 206 -23.24 26.03 8.11
CA GLY A 206 -22.88 26.90 9.23
C GLY A 206 -22.17 26.13 10.36
N ASP A 207 -22.77 26.15 11.54
CA ASP A 207 -22.25 25.52 12.77
C ASP A 207 -22.73 24.08 12.97
N VAL A 208 -23.63 23.60 12.10
CA VAL A 208 -24.16 22.24 12.13
C VAL A 208 -23.72 21.43 10.93
N ARG A 209 -23.85 20.10 11.04
CA ARG A 209 -23.75 19.15 9.94
C ARG A 209 -25.07 18.42 9.77
N ARG A 210 -25.34 17.99 8.55
CA ARG A 210 -26.49 17.17 8.16
C ARG A 210 -26.00 15.94 7.41
N LEU A 211 -26.82 14.89 7.37
CA LEU A 211 -26.58 13.78 6.46
C LEU A 211 -26.69 14.27 5.02
N ASN A 212 -25.79 13.78 4.17
CA ASN A 212 -25.93 13.98 2.75
C ASN A 212 -26.91 12.93 2.22
N GLU A 213 -28.06 13.36 1.72
CA GLU A 213 -28.98 12.48 0.99
C GLU A 213 -28.30 12.12 -0.34
N ARG A 214 -28.00 10.84 -0.54
CA ARG A 214 -27.55 10.34 -1.84
C ARG A 214 -28.73 10.18 -2.79
#